data_AF-A0A2J6PX79-F1
#
_entry.id   AF-A0A2J6PX79-F1
#
_cell.length_a   1.000
_cell.length_b   1.000
_cell.length_c   1.000
_cell.angle_alpha   90.00
_cell.angle_beta   90.00
_cell.angle_gamma   90.00
#
_symmetry.space_group_name_H-M   'P 1'
#
loop_
_entity.id
_entity.type
_entity.pdbx_description
1 polymer ?
#
loop_
_entity_poly.entity_id
_entity_poly.type
_entity_poly.pdbx_seq_one_letter_code
_entity_poly.pdbx_strand_id
1 'polypeptide(L)'
;MSAAVGIEPLADPREVQIADAEKPDIYQRTWGLQARVDGTVTFEEYVHWAKIERAEEHEANRVYKEMQGPMSVAKVIKGRFSKGIHHEEKKRREAAQAEAIRIARENGTGTDSEGKEKSDAVAVPTPEGAVSEEEWRVASRALRTASWGTMFYLITTDILGWSTTPFVFASVGYGPGIALYVVFGICAAFSGWILWRVFLGLDSSRYPLLSYGDTFFRVYGKKSRHFINVTQSLQQFMTVSVLILACGQTIAQLANESICFIACMIIFMVIGMTLGMIRSLQRLGWLANASVWMNIVCFMIIMVACANYGIDYQAVFASTLIKVIEPIRTFAGPPPDAFQQQAFGFAGQFNGINSLVYSYGGALLFVAFLAEMRHPWDFWKGMLAAQSFICIVYIFFGAFVYGHYGQYAISNIGNAIQPLRLQQVNNVLGLITAFVACLLYFNIGMKTVYIEVCQEVFHWPEITSKKGKLLWYALGPIYWIVAFIVAAAVPNLNGISGLVGALLILNFTYTFPAILYIGYRCQIDAALPGEGFDPHTGVTTRHDSGLKRWVRGYMVNWHINTMNVIYFLGGLVCSGMGTWAAIEGLIAVFGPGGTVATSFGCAAPV
;
A
#
# COMPACT_ATOMS: atom_id res chain seq x y z
N MET A 1 83.27 0.90 25.65
CA MET A 1 82.48 2.16 25.63
C MET A 1 82.15 2.48 24.18
N SER A 2 80.92 2.25 23.75
CA SER A 2 80.12 3.19 22.95
C SER A 2 78.88 2.47 22.43
N ALA A 3 77.76 3.20 22.40
CA ALA A 3 76.39 2.76 22.29
C ALA A 3 76.02 2.09 20.95
N ALA A 4 75.19 1.05 21.03
CA ALA A 4 74.42 0.54 19.91
C ALA A 4 73.13 1.37 19.78
N VAL A 5 72.95 2.04 18.65
CA VAL A 5 71.70 2.73 18.27
C VAL A 5 70.80 1.68 17.62
N GLY A 6 69.77 1.25 18.35
CA GLY A 6 68.73 0.36 17.84
C GLY A 6 67.65 1.14 17.10
N ILE A 7 67.28 0.63 15.93
CA ILE A 7 66.13 1.05 15.12
C ILE A 7 64.87 0.51 15.79
N GLU A 8 63.93 1.38 16.18
CA GLU A 8 62.63 0.97 16.71
C GLU A 8 61.77 0.27 15.63
N PRO A 9 61.12 -0.86 15.93
CA PRO A 9 60.17 -1.50 15.02
C PRO A 9 58.83 -0.74 15.00
N LEU A 10 58.30 -0.52 13.80
CA LEU A 10 56.95 0.00 13.56
C LEU A 10 55.89 -0.88 14.25
N ALA A 11 55.05 -0.26 15.07
CA ALA A 11 53.91 -0.90 15.71
C ALA A 11 52.80 -1.26 14.70
N ASP A 12 52.26 -2.47 14.86
CA ASP A 12 51.14 -3.05 14.12
C ASP A 12 49.84 -2.26 14.37
N PRO A 13 49.07 -1.84 13.34
CA PRO A 13 47.83 -1.08 13.52
C PRO A 13 46.65 -1.85 14.14
N ARG A 14 46.87 -3.07 14.66
CA ARG A 14 45.82 -3.95 15.20
C ARG A 14 45.76 -4.04 16.73
N GLU A 15 46.59 -3.30 17.46
CA GLU A 15 46.50 -3.19 18.91
C GLU A 15 46.25 -1.75 19.36
N VAL A 16 45.03 -1.25 19.09
CA VAL A 16 44.44 -0.24 19.97
C VAL A 16 43.65 -1.02 21.01
N GLN A 17 44.21 -1.14 22.20
CA GLN A 17 43.51 -1.56 23.41
C GLN A 17 42.16 -0.82 23.45
N ILE A 18 41.08 -1.58 23.38
CA ILE A 18 39.73 -1.11 23.72
C ILE A 18 39.78 -0.87 25.24
N ALA A 19 40.28 0.28 25.64
CA ALA A 19 39.82 0.90 26.87
C ALA A 19 38.33 1.14 26.64
N ASP A 20 37.50 0.57 27.50
CA ASP A 20 36.07 0.87 27.60
C ASP A 20 35.91 2.38 27.82
N ALA A 21 35.90 3.15 26.73
CA ALA A 21 35.38 4.49 26.75
C ALA A 21 33.88 4.33 27.02
N GLU A 22 33.47 4.64 28.25
CA GLU A 22 32.06 4.85 28.61
C GLU A 22 31.41 5.60 27.45
N LYS A 23 30.53 4.92 26.69
CA LYS A 23 29.72 5.60 25.70
C LYS A 23 28.89 6.62 26.49
N PRO A 24 29.06 7.93 26.25
CA PRO A 24 28.35 8.93 27.04
C PRO A 24 26.85 8.70 26.90
N ASP A 25 26.15 8.64 28.04
CA ASP A 25 24.73 8.32 28.12
C ASP A 25 23.93 9.17 27.13
N ILE A 26 23.22 8.50 26.23
CA ILE A 26 22.33 9.13 25.25
C ILE A 26 21.05 9.53 25.99
N TYR A 27 20.56 10.75 25.77
CA TYR A 27 19.29 11.19 26.34
C TYR A 27 18.16 10.23 25.92
N GLN A 28 17.57 9.54 26.89
CA GLN A 28 16.52 8.54 26.63
C GLN A 28 15.12 9.17 26.73
N ARG A 29 14.41 9.22 25.60
CA ARG A 29 12.95 9.46 25.55
C ARG A 29 12.19 8.15 25.50
N THR A 30 10.88 8.21 25.74
CA THR A 30 9.96 7.14 25.37
C THR A 30 10.19 6.76 23.91
N TRP A 31 10.35 5.47 23.62
CA TRP A 31 10.67 4.95 22.30
C TRP A 31 9.70 3.83 21.87
N GLY A 32 9.70 3.48 20.58
CA GLY A 32 8.81 2.47 20.02
C GLY A 32 7.42 3.00 19.65
N LEU A 33 6.39 2.16 19.74
CA LEU A 33 5.03 2.49 19.28
C LEU A 33 4.41 3.70 20.00
N GLN A 34 4.76 3.94 21.26
CA GLN A 34 4.26 5.07 22.05
C GLN A 34 4.90 6.40 21.61
N ALA A 35 6.14 6.35 21.11
CA ALA A 35 6.89 7.52 20.64
C ALA A 35 6.55 7.94 19.21
N ARG A 36 5.86 7.07 18.47
CA ARG A 36 5.46 7.27 17.06
C ARG A 36 4.71 8.57 16.81
N VAL A 37 3.87 8.97 17.77
CA VAL A 37 2.93 10.10 17.66
C VAL A 37 3.25 11.23 18.65
N ASP A 38 4.42 11.15 19.28
CA ASP A 38 4.87 12.16 20.23
C ASP A 38 5.15 13.48 19.51
N GLY A 39 4.39 14.51 19.89
CA GLY A 39 4.51 15.85 19.29
C GLY A 39 5.70 16.66 19.77
N THR A 40 6.43 16.15 20.77
CA THR A 40 7.62 16.82 21.32
C THR A 40 8.90 16.47 20.55
N VAL A 41 8.86 15.46 19.68
CA VAL A 41 9.99 15.01 18.87
C VAL A 41 10.11 15.93 17.66
N THR A 42 11.31 16.45 17.42
CA THR A 42 11.56 17.39 16.33
C THR A 42 11.84 16.68 15.01
N PHE A 43 11.68 17.39 13.90
CA PHE A 43 12.03 16.86 12.58
C PHE A 43 13.51 16.44 12.50
N GLU A 44 14.40 17.26 13.06
CA GLU A 44 15.84 17.01 13.09
C GLU A 44 16.19 15.76 13.91
N GLU A 45 15.47 15.50 15.00
CA GLU A 45 15.59 14.27 15.79
C GLU A 45 15.20 13.04 14.96
N TYR A 46 14.07 13.08 14.24
CA TYR A 46 13.68 11.99 13.34
C TYR A 46 14.75 11.72 12.27
N VAL A 47 15.27 12.78 11.64
CA VAL A 47 16.30 12.66 10.60
C VAL A 47 17.61 12.10 11.16
N HIS A 48 18.00 12.49 12.37
CA HIS A 48 19.20 11.98 13.03
C HIS A 48 19.12 10.46 13.24
N TRP A 49 18.05 9.98 13.89
CA TRP A 49 17.87 8.54 14.15
C TRP A 49 17.65 7.73 12.87
N ALA A 50 16.97 8.29 11.87
CA ALA A 50 16.83 7.65 10.56
C ALA A 50 18.19 7.44 9.89
N LYS A 51 19.11 8.42 9.92
CA LYS A 51 20.46 8.27 9.34
C LYS A 51 21.26 7.14 10.00
N ILE A 52 21.19 7.03 11.32
CA ILE A 52 21.86 5.95 12.08
C ILE A 52 21.27 4.60 11.66
N GLU A 53 19.94 4.46 11.67
CA GLU A 53 19.28 3.21 11.26
C GLU A 53 19.69 2.81 9.84
N ARG A 54 19.77 3.76 8.89
CA ARG A 54 20.17 3.44 7.52
C ARG A 54 21.62 3.00 7.40
N ALA A 55 22.54 3.58 8.16
CA ALA A 55 23.94 3.16 8.18
C ALA A 55 24.07 1.71 8.70
N GLU A 56 23.35 1.39 9.78
CA GLU A 56 23.30 0.05 10.34
C GLU A 56 22.65 -0.97 9.40
N GLU A 57 21.54 -0.62 8.73
CA GLU A 57 20.91 -1.48 7.73
C GLU A 57 21.84 -1.77 6.55
N HIS A 58 22.67 -0.82 6.14
CA HIS A 58 23.67 -1.01 5.09
C HIS A 58 24.75 -2.00 5.52
N GLU A 59 25.26 -1.87 6.75
CA GLU A 59 26.23 -2.80 7.30
C GLU A 59 25.65 -4.21 7.48
N ALA A 60 24.45 -4.32 8.04
CA ALA A 60 23.75 -5.60 8.18
C ALA A 60 23.52 -6.29 6.82
N ASN A 61 23.20 -5.52 5.77
CA ASN A 61 23.03 -6.07 4.42
C ASN A 61 24.38 -6.47 3.79
N ARG A 62 25.48 -5.74 4.06
CA ARG A 62 26.83 -6.12 3.63
C ARG A 62 27.20 -7.49 4.21
N VAL A 63 27.07 -7.63 5.54
CA VAL A 63 27.32 -8.89 6.25
C VAL A 63 26.44 -10.02 5.70
N TYR A 64 25.14 -9.75 5.45
CA TYR A 64 24.23 -10.72 4.85
C TYR A 64 24.67 -11.20 3.45
N LYS A 65 25.12 -10.28 2.59
CA LYS A 65 25.63 -10.62 1.25
C LYS A 65 26.93 -11.41 1.30
N GLU A 66 27.83 -11.05 2.22
CA GLU A 66 29.08 -11.80 2.46
C GLU A 66 28.78 -13.23 2.92
N MET A 67 27.80 -13.42 3.81
CA MET A 67 27.35 -14.74 4.26
C MET A 67 26.68 -15.57 3.14
N GLN A 68 26.01 -14.93 2.18
CA GLN A 68 25.38 -15.64 1.05
C GLN A 68 26.38 -16.21 0.04
N GLY A 69 27.56 -15.61 -0.10
CA GLY A 69 28.54 -15.95 -1.14
C GLY A 69 28.03 -15.72 -2.58
N PRO A 70 28.80 -16.11 -3.61
CA PRO A 70 28.41 -15.89 -5.01
C PRO A 70 27.13 -16.65 -5.38
N MET A 71 26.18 -15.95 -5.99
CA MET A 71 24.88 -16.46 -6.38
C MET A 71 24.96 -17.19 -7.73
N SER A 72 24.88 -18.53 -7.73
CA SER A 72 24.68 -19.30 -8.96
C SER A 72 23.18 -19.52 -9.24
N VAL A 73 22.80 -19.71 -10.50
CA VAL A 73 21.40 -19.95 -10.92
C VAL A 73 20.78 -21.13 -10.16
N ALA A 74 21.55 -22.19 -9.91
CA ALA A 74 21.11 -23.33 -9.11
C ALA A 74 20.83 -22.98 -7.64
N LYS A 75 21.63 -22.07 -7.06
CA LYS A 75 21.45 -21.58 -5.68
C LYS A 75 20.23 -20.66 -5.55
N VAL A 76 19.89 -19.90 -6.60
CA VAL A 76 18.67 -19.07 -6.67
C VAL A 76 17.41 -19.93 -6.69
N ILE A 77 17.40 -21.00 -7.49
CA ILE A 77 16.25 -21.92 -7.58
C ILE A 77 16.09 -22.70 -6.26
N LYS A 78 17.18 -23.23 -5.70
CA LYS A 78 17.17 -23.95 -4.41
C LYS A 78 16.81 -23.03 -3.23
N GLY A 79 17.22 -21.77 -3.29
CA GLY A 79 16.89 -20.73 -2.30
C GLY A 79 15.41 -20.33 -2.28
N ARG A 80 14.68 -20.46 -3.40
CA ARG A 80 13.22 -20.23 -3.44
C ARG A 80 12.41 -21.31 -2.72
N PHE A 81 12.97 -22.51 -2.51
CA PHE A 81 12.33 -23.63 -1.80
C PHE A 81 12.93 -23.92 -0.42
N SER A 82 14.06 -23.30 -0.08
CA SER A 82 14.65 -23.38 1.26
C SER A 82 13.98 -22.38 2.21
N LYS A 83 13.83 -22.72 3.50
CA LYS A 83 13.23 -21.86 4.54
C LYS A 83 14.04 -20.59 4.88
N GLY A 84 15.03 -20.25 4.05
CA GLY A 84 15.85 -19.05 4.17
C GLY A 84 16.94 -19.18 5.24
N ILE A 85 18.05 -18.48 5.02
CA ILE A 85 19.24 -18.49 5.89
C ILE A 85 18.91 -18.04 7.33
N HIS A 86 17.89 -17.19 7.53
CA HIS A 86 17.49 -16.76 8.88
C HIS A 86 16.72 -17.81 9.67
N HIS A 87 16.01 -18.73 9.02
CA HIS A 87 15.43 -19.86 9.74
C HIS A 87 16.52 -20.85 10.18
N GLU A 88 17.59 -20.97 9.39
CA GLU A 88 18.78 -21.74 9.76
C GLU A 88 19.60 -21.04 10.86
N GLU A 89 19.78 -19.73 10.80
CA GLU A 89 20.43 -18.94 11.86
C GLU A 89 19.62 -18.89 13.15
N LYS A 90 18.29 -18.71 13.07
CA LYS A 90 17.41 -18.77 14.25
C LYS A 90 17.52 -20.13 14.92
N LYS A 91 17.47 -21.22 14.13
CA LYS A 91 17.74 -22.57 14.64
C LYS A 91 19.15 -22.72 15.22
N ARG A 92 20.17 -22.13 14.59
CA ARG A 92 21.55 -22.17 15.10
C ARG A 92 21.72 -21.37 16.39
N ARG A 93 21.06 -20.22 16.53
CA ARG A 93 21.05 -19.41 17.76
C ARG A 93 20.29 -20.12 18.86
N GLU A 94 19.11 -20.68 18.57
CA GLU A 94 18.35 -21.51 19.51
C GLU A 94 19.15 -22.75 19.92
N ALA A 95 19.85 -23.41 18.99
CA ALA A 95 20.73 -24.54 19.27
C ALA A 95 21.96 -24.14 20.10
N ALA A 96 22.63 -23.02 19.77
CA ALA A 96 23.76 -22.51 20.52
C ALA A 96 23.36 -22.05 21.93
N GLN A 97 22.17 -21.48 22.09
CA GLN A 97 21.62 -21.07 23.38
C GLN A 97 21.22 -22.30 24.21
N ALA A 98 20.64 -23.33 23.59
CA ALA A 98 20.39 -24.62 24.23
C ALA A 98 21.68 -25.34 24.64
N GLU A 99 22.74 -25.24 23.83
CA GLU A 99 24.05 -25.80 24.11
C GLU A 99 24.77 -25.04 25.23
N ALA A 100 24.67 -23.71 25.27
CA ALA A 100 25.16 -22.89 26.38
C ALA A 100 24.43 -23.21 27.70
N ILE A 101 23.11 -23.41 27.66
CA ILE A 101 22.32 -23.84 28.84
C ILE A 101 22.73 -25.24 29.29
N ARG A 102 23.04 -26.15 28.36
CA ARG A 102 23.50 -27.50 28.67
C ARG A 102 24.90 -27.49 29.30
N ILE A 103 25.83 -26.71 28.77
CA ILE A 103 27.18 -26.53 29.33
C ILE A 103 27.12 -25.90 30.73
N ALA A 104 26.23 -24.93 30.94
CA ALA A 104 26.00 -24.34 32.27
C ALA A 104 25.45 -25.36 33.28
N ARG A 105 24.68 -26.36 32.81
CA ARG A 105 24.14 -27.44 33.64
C ARG A 105 25.16 -28.54 33.95
N GLU A 106 26.13 -28.76 33.06
CA GLU A 106 27.23 -29.72 33.23
C GLU A 106 28.35 -29.18 34.14
N ASN A 107 28.53 -27.86 34.23
CA ASN A 107 29.56 -27.23 35.08
C ASN A 107 29.10 -26.89 36.51
N GLY A 108 27.85 -27.17 36.88
CA GLY A 108 27.33 -27.03 38.25
C GLY A 108 27.46 -28.32 39.04
N THR A 109 28.39 -28.37 39.99
CA THR A 109 28.54 -29.46 40.96
C THR A 109 27.31 -29.61 41.84
N GLY A 110 26.88 -30.86 42.04
CA GLY A 110 25.57 -31.24 42.56
C GLY A 110 25.23 -30.81 43.99
N THR A 111 23.93 -30.60 44.18
CA THR A 111 23.21 -31.09 45.36
C THR A 111 21.86 -31.64 44.88
N ASP A 112 21.72 -32.95 45.02
CA ASP A 112 20.47 -33.66 44.84
C ASP A 112 19.46 -33.19 45.90
N SER A 113 18.31 -32.70 45.44
CA SER A 113 17.06 -32.92 46.17
C SER A 113 15.95 -33.17 45.16
N GLU A 114 15.49 -34.41 45.15
CA GLU A 114 14.33 -34.88 44.38
C GLU A 114 13.06 -34.17 44.88
N GLY A 115 12.41 -33.43 43.99
CA GLY A 115 11.07 -32.90 44.18
C GLY A 115 10.40 -32.75 42.82
N LYS A 116 9.57 -33.73 42.45
CA LYS A 116 8.67 -33.63 41.29
C LYS A 116 7.70 -32.47 41.51
N GLU A 117 7.83 -31.41 40.73
CA GLU A 117 6.69 -30.59 40.32
C GLU A 117 6.97 -29.94 38.97
N LYS A 118 6.07 -30.20 38.01
CA LYS A 118 5.97 -29.43 36.78
C LYS A 118 5.51 -28.03 37.18
N SER A 119 6.39 -27.03 37.12
CA SER A 119 5.97 -25.65 37.02
C SER A 119 6.58 -25.03 35.77
N ASP A 120 5.69 -24.50 34.94
CA ASP A 120 6.03 -23.56 33.89
C ASP A 120 6.77 -22.39 34.55
N ALA A 121 8.10 -22.33 34.37
CA ALA A 121 8.88 -21.15 34.68
C ALA A 121 8.62 -20.09 33.60
N VAL A 122 7.40 -19.54 33.66
CA VAL A 122 7.14 -18.14 33.37
C VAL A 122 8.15 -17.35 34.19
N ALA A 123 9.06 -16.66 33.52
CA ALA A 123 9.92 -15.69 34.17
C ALA A 123 9.04 -14.73 34.97
N VAL A 124 9.15 -14.79 36.30
CA VAL A 124 8.47 -13.88 37.22
C VAL A 124 9.09 -12.48 37.02
N PRO A 125 8.28 -11.42 36.97
CA PRO A 125 8.72 -10.10 36.54
C PRO A 125 9.48 -9.39 37.66
N THR A 126 10.67 -8.90 37.37
CA THR A 126 11.29 -7.81 38.13
C THR A 126 10.57 -6.50 37.83
N PRO A 127 10.42 -5.59 38.81
CA PRO A 127 9.62 -4.38 38.69
C PRO A 127 10.37 -3.25 37.95
N GLU A 128 10.80 -3.50 36.72
CA GLU A 128 11.32 -2.49 35.77
C GLU A 128 11.11 -3.02 34.34
N GLY A 129 9.86 -2.95 33.87
CA GLY A 129 9.40 -3.47 32.58
C GLY A 129 9.82 -2.65 31.36
N ALA A 130 11.06 -2.17 31.30
CA ALA A 130 11.62 -1.59 30.09
C ALA A 130 12.34 -2.69 29.32
N VAL A 131 11.74 -3.16 28.22
CA VAL A 131 12.47 -3.93 27.18
C VAL A 131 13.72 -3.13 26.84
N SER A 132 14.91 -3.73 26.74
CA SER A 132 16.11 -2.96 26.37
C SER A 132 15.95 -2.41 24.94
N GLU A 133 16.54 -1.24 24.63
CA GLU A 133 16.52 -0.68 23.27
C GLU A 133 17.03 -1.70 22.23
N GLU A 134 18.04 -2.48 22.61
CA GLU A 134 18.59 -3.53 21.75
C GLU A 134 17.60 -4.68 21.53
N GLU A 135 16.92 -5.13 22.59
CA GLU A 135 15.92 -6.18 22.51
C GLU A 135 14.71 -5.76 21.67
N TRP A 136 14.25 -4.52 21.84
CA TRP A 136 13.19 -3.96 21.00
C TRP A 136 13.64 -3.80 19.56
N ARG A 137 14.87 -3.33 19.32
CA ARG A 137 15.41 -3.17 17.97
C ARG A 137 15.51 -4.51 17.25
N VAL A 138 15.99 -5.54 17.93
CA VAL A 138 16.03 -6.92 17.40
C VAL A 138 14.62 -7.44 17.15
N ALA A 139 13.67 -7.23 18.08
CA ALA A 139 12.28 -7.65 17.92
C ALA A 139 11.57 -6.92 16.77
N SER A 140 11.75 -5.60 16.66
CA SER A 140 11.21 -4.74 15.60
C SER A 140 11.74 -5.15 14.23
N ARG A 141 13.05 -5.43 14.12
CA ARG A 141 13.66 -5.98 12.90
C ARG A 141 13.18 -7.39 12.59
N ALA A 142 12.90 -8.22 13.59
CA ALA A 142 12.37 -9.56 13.39
C ALA A 142 10.93 -9.58 12.85
N LEU A 143 10.15 -8.51 13.08
CA LEU A 143 8.82 -8.34 12.48
C LEU A 143 8.92 -8.00 10.98
N ARG A 144 9.99 -7.30 10.56
CA ARG A 144 10.26 -6.91 9.17
C ARG A 144 10.76 -8.11 8.34
N THR A 145 9.83 -8.85 7.76
CA THR A 145 10.14 -10.12 7.07
C THR A 145 10.08 -10.04 5.54
N ALA A 146 9.51 -8.97 4.98
CA ALA A 146 9.18 -8.94 3.57
C ALA A 146 10.39 -8.61 2.68
N SER A 147 10.51 -9.32 1.55
CA SER A 147 11.57 -9.13 0.56
C SER A 147 11.12 -8.18 -0.57
N TRP A 148 12.06 -7.68 -1.38
CA TRP A 148 11.70 -6.88 -2.57
C TRP A 148 10.82 -7.65 -3.56
N GLY A 149 11.00 -8.97 -3.67
CA GLY A 149 10.15 -9.83 -4.52
C GLY A 149 8.74 -9.97 -3.94
N THR A 150 8.60 -10.00 -2.62
CA THR A 150 7.30 -9.91 -1.95
C THR A 150 6.62 -8.57 -2.24
N MET A 151 7.37 -7.47 -2.29
CA MET A 151 6.83 -6.15 -2.65
C MET A 151 6.28 -6.12 -4.07
N PHE A 152 6.96 -6.75 -5.02
CA PHE A 152 6.44 -6.88 -6.39
C PHE A 152 5.03 -7.48 -6.38
N TYR A 153 4.83 -8.60 -5.69
CA TYR A 153 3.52 -9.25 -5.63
C TYR A 153 2.48 -8.47 -4.83
N LEU A 154 2.87 -7.83 -3.72
CA LEU A 154 1.95 -7.02 -2.91
C LEU A 154 1.47 -5.78 -3.68
N ILE A 155 2.39 -5.03 -4.28
CA ILE A 155 2.08 -3.84 -5.09
C ILE A 155 1.23 -4.24 -6.29
N THR A 156 1.60 -5.34 -6.98
CA THR A 156 0.81 -5.82 -8.13
C THR A 156 -0.59 -6.25 -7.69
N THR A 157 -0.74 -6.98 -6.58
CA THR A 157 -2.06 -7.40 -6.11
C THR A 157 -2.95 -6.22 -5.71
N ASP A 158 -2.35 -5.18 -5.14
CA ASP A 158 -3.06 -3.98 -4.69
C ASP A 158 -3.54 -3.14 -5.88
N ILE A 159 -2.65 -2.90 -6.85
CA ILE A 159 -2.90 -1.92 -7.93
C ILE A 159 -3.58 -2.56 -9.15
N LEU A 160 -3.38 -3.85 -9.44
CA LEU A 160 -3.76 -4.48 -10.72
C LEU A 160 -5.29 -4.59 -10.93
N GLY A 161 -5.92 -3.48 -11.31
CA GLY A 161 -7.32 -3.33 -11.73
C GLY A 161 -7.45 -3.26 -13.26
N TRP A 162 -7.19 -4.37 -13.94
CA TRP A 162 -7.13 -4.46 -15.40
C TRP A 162 -8.50 -4.46 -16.10
N SER A 163 -9.59 -4.80 -15.40
CA SER A 163 -10.93 -5.01 -15.97
C SER A 163 -11.52 -3.76 -16.65
N THR A 164 -11.18 -2.57 -16.16
CA THR A 164 -11.64 -1.28 -16.69
C THR A 164 -10.78 -0.76 -17.83
N THR A 165 -9.60 -1.35 -18.09
CA THR A 165 -8.66 -0.82 -19.09
C THR A 165 -9.23 -0.78 -20.51
N PRO A 166 -10.02 -1.76 -21.01
CA PRO A 166 -10.64 -1.66 -22.32
C PRO A 166 -11.64 -0.49 -22.43
N PHE A 167 -12.34 -0.20 -21.34
CA PHE A 167 -13.26 0.94 -21.26
C PHE A 167 -12.55 2.29 -21.37
N VAL A 168 -11.33 2.40 -20.82
CA VAL A 168 -10.49 3.59 -21.00
C VAL A 168 -10.21 3.80 -22.49
N PHE A 169 -9.78 2.75 -23.19
CA PHE A 169 -9.56 2.81 -24.65
C PHE A 169 -10.85 3.13 -25.43
N ALA A 170 -12.01 2.61 -24.99
CA ALA A 170 -13.30 2.98 -25.58
C ALA A 170 -13.73 4.42 -25.30
N SER A 171 -13.15 5.08 -24.29
CA SER A 171 -13.46 6.47 -23.95
C SER A 171 -12.54 7.48 -24.65
N VAL A 172 -11.25 7.15 -24.83
CA VAL A 172 -10.23 8.08 -25.34
C VAL A 172 -9.52 7.63 -26.62
N GLY A 173 -9.74 6.40 -27.08
CA GLY A 173 -9.08 5.82 -28.26
C GLY A 173 -7.66 5.31 -28.01
N TYR A 174 -7.03 4.75 -29.03
CA TYR A 174 -5.71 4.11 -28.91
C TYR A 174 -4.59 5.06 -28.51
N GLY A 175 -4.41 6.16 -29.24
CA GLY A 175 -3.28 7.07 -29.06
C GLY A 175 -3.29 7.71 -27.68
N PRO A 176 -4.37 8.44 -27.30
CA PRO A 176 -4.51 8.99 -25.96
C PRO A 176 -4.49 7.91 -24.87
N GLY A 177 -5.13 6.77 -25.09
CA GLY A 177 -5.14 5.67 -24.11
C GLY A 177 -3.73 5.18 -23.75
N ILE A 178 -2.91 4.84 -24.75
CA ILE A 178 -1.51 4.41 -24.54
C ILE A 178 -0.71 5.52 -23.86
N ALA A 179 -0.80 6.76 -24.37
CA ALA A 179 -0.05 7.89 -23.83
C ALA A 179 -0.38 8.16 -22.36
N LEU A 180 -1.68 8.14 -22.00
CA LEU A 180 -2.13 8.36 -20.64
C LEU A 180 -1.68 7.24 -19.70
N TYR A 181 -1.76 5.96 -20.11
CA TYR A 181 -1.26 4.86 -19.29
C TYR A 181 0.24 4.98 -18.99
N VAL A 182 1.05 5.39 -19.99
CA VAL A 182 2.49 5.60 -19.79
C VAL A 182 2.75 6.80 -18.88
N VAL A 183 2.13 7.95 -19.15
CA VAL A 183 2.35 9.19 -18.39
C VAL A 183 1.92 9.03 -16.93
N PHE A 184 0.70 8.58 -16.68
CA PHE A 184 0.22 8.35 -15.32
C PHE A 184 0.99 7.22 -14.63
N GLY A 185 1.44 6.20 -15.37
CA GLY A 185 2.30 5.16 -14.86
C GLY A 185 3.65 5.68 -14.36
N ILE A 186 4.28 6.59 -15.11
CA ILE A 186 5.53 7.27 -14.72
C ILE A 186 5.28 8.19 -13.51
N CYS A 187 4.20 8.95 -13.52
CA CYS A 187 3.82 9.81 -12.40
C CYS A 187 3.57 9.01 -11.12
N ALA A 188 2.88 7.87 -11.21
CA ALA A 188 2.67 6.97 -10.08
C ALA A 188 3.99 6.38 -9.56
N ALA A 189 4.90 5.98 -10.46
CA ALA A 189 6.25 5.53 -10.09
C ALA A 189 7.03 6.64 -9.35
N PHE A 190 6.93 7.89 -9.84
CA PHE A 190 7.58 9.05 -9.23
C PHE A 190 7.02 9.34 -7.84
N SER A 191 5.70 9.28 -7.65
CA SER A 191 5.07 9.38 -6.33
C SER A 191 5.51 8.27 -5.38
N GLY A 192 5.63 7.03 -5.88
CA GLY A 192 6.18 5.92 -5.10
C GLY A 192 7.63 6.14 -4.69
N TRP A 193 8.45 6.70 -5.59
CA TRP A 193 9.83 7.09 -5.29
C TRP A 193 9.89 8.18 -4.22
N ILE A 194 9.01 9.19 -4.27
CA ILE A 194 8.88 10.22 -3.24
C ILE A 194 8.63 9.58 -1.87
N LEU A 195 7.61 8.71 -1.77
CA LEU A 195 7.25 8.07 -0.51
C LEU A 195 8.40 7.22 0.04
N TRP A 196 9.09 6.49 -0.84
CA TRP A 196 10.29 5.74 -0.48
C TRP A 196 11.40 6.64 0.09
N ARG A 197 11.69 7.78 -0.56
CA ARG A 197 12.73 8.72 -0.09
C ARG A 197 12.38 9.34 1.25
N VAL A 198 11.12 9.76 1.44
CA VAL A 198 10.65 10.33 2.70
C VAL A 198 10.69 9.28 3.82
N PHE A 199 10.29 8.03 3.52
CA PHE A 199 10.35 6.93 4.48
C PHE A 199 11.79 6.67 4.94
N LEU A 200 12.74 6.50 4.01
CA LEU A 200 14.15 6.26 4.36
C LEU A 200 14.75 7.39 5.21
N GLY A 201 14.29 8.62 4.99
CA GLY A 201 14.79 9.80 5.70
C GLY A 201 14.16 10.06 7.06
N LEU A 202 13.07 9.38 7.41
CA LEU A 202 12.32 9.63 8.65
C LEU A 202 12.13 8.37 9.51
N ASP A 203 12.16 7.16 8.95
CA ASP A 203 11.92 5.91 9.67
C ASP A 203 13.14 5.42 10.46
N SER A 204 12.92 4.99 11.70
CA SER A 204 13.90 4.35 12.58
C SER A 204 13.23 3.33 13.51
N SER A 205 13.99 2.41 14.10
CA SER A 205 13.49 1.47 15.12
C SER A 205 12.97 2.17 16.39
N ARG A 206 13.59 3.32 16.72
CA ARG A 206 13.19 4.20 17.82
C ARG A 206 11.88 4.93 17.54
N TYR A 207 11.71 5.42 16.31
CA TYR A 207 10.50 6.11 15.84
C TYR A 207 9.95 5.47 14.54
N PRO A 208 9.22 4.35 14.62
CA PRO A 208 8.75 3.62 13.45
C PRO A 208 7.67 4.39 12.68
N LEU A 209 7.76 4.45 11.35
CA LEU A 209 6.65 4.85 10.48
C LEU A 209 5.83 3.63 10.11
N LEU A 210 4.51 3.67 10.34
CA LEU A 210 3.61 2.55 10.07
C LEU A 210 2.43 2.94 9.17
N SER A 211 2.05 4.21 9.16
CA SER A 211 0.95 4.71 8.33
C SER A 211 1.36 5.88 7.45
N TYR A 212 0.62 6.07 6.36
CA TYR A 212 0.83 7.18 5.44
C TYR A 212 0.79 8.54 6.15
N GLY A 213 -0.16 8.75 7.07
CA GLY A 213 -0.25 9.98 7.85
C GLY A 213 0.93 10.28 8.77
N ASP A 214 1.71 9.26 9.19
CA ASP A 214 2.91 9.50 10.00
C ASP A 214 3.95 10.34 9.26
N THR A 215 4.03 10.21 7.94
CA THR A 215 4.92 11.06 7.13
C THR A 215 4.51 12.53 7.22
N PHE A 216 3.22 12.80 7.16
CA PHE A 216 2.65 14.15 7.28
C PHE A 216 2.72 14.70 8.70
N PHE A 217 2.67 13.83 9.71
CA PHE A 217 2.88 14.21 11.10
C PHE A 217 4.27 14.80 11.31
N ARG A 218 5.30 14.10 10.81
CA ARG A 218 6.69 14.49 11.01
C ARG A 218 7.05 15.75 10.22
N VAL A 219 6.46 15.93 9.04
CA VAL A 219 6.74 17.09 8.18
C VAL A 219 5.87 18.29 8.53
N TYR A 220 4.56 18.13 8.70
CA TYR A 220 3.61 19.25 8.84
C TYR A 220 2.90 19.33 10.20
N GLY A 221 3.11 18.34 11.08
CA GLY A 221 2.59 18.32 12.45
C GLY A 221 1.26 17.56 12.63
N LYS A 222 0.64 17.72 13.81
CA LYS A 222 -0.57 16.97 14.22
C LYS A 222 -1.78 17.21 13.30
N LYS A 223 -2.01 18.47 12.89
CA LYS A 223 -3.21 18.83 12.13
C LYS A 223 -3.26 18.18 10.74
N SER A 224 -2.14 18.17 10.03
CA SER A 224 -2.02 17.52 8.71
C SER A 224 -2.20 16.01 8.83
N ARG A 225 -1.64 15.39 9.88
CA ARG A 225 -1.83 13.96 10.17
C ARG A 225 -3.30 13.61 10.30
N HIS A 226 -4.05 14.34 11.13
CA HIS A 226 -5.49 14.08 11.31
C HIS A 226 -6.28 14.24 10.01
N PHE A 227 -5.99 15.29 9.21
CA PHE A 227 -6.62 15.46 7.90
C PHE A 227 -6.36 14.24 7.00
N ILE A 228 -5.11 13.86 6.82
CA ILE A 228 -4.72 12.73 5.97
C ILE A 228 -5.34 11.42 6.45
N ASN A 229 -5.36 11.17 7.76
CA ASN A 229 -5.90 9.92 8.30
C ASN A 229 -7.43 9.83 8.18
N VAL A 230 -8.15 10.93 8.37
CA VAL A 230 -9.61 10.99 8.15
C VAL A 230 -9.92 10.77 6.67
N THR A 231 -9.22 11.45 5.76
CA THR A 231 -9.42 11.28 4.32
C THR A 231 -9.04 9.87 3.85
N GLN A 232 -7.98 9.28 4.41
CA GLN A 232 -7.55 7.90 4.13
C GLN A 232 -8.62 6.90 4.59
N SER A 233 -9.18 7.11 5.78
CA SER A 233 -10.25 6.27 6.33
C SER A 233 -11.51 6.34 5.46
N LEU A 234 -11.87 7.55 5.00
CA LEU A 234 -12.98 7.75 4.06
C LEU A 234 -12.74 7.05 2.72
N GLN A 235 -11.52 7.12 2.17
CA GLN A 235 -11.17 6.42 0.94
C GLN A 235 -11.33 4.91 1.09
N GLN A 236 -10.77 4.32 2.14
CA GLN A 236 -10.87 2.88 2.40
C GLN A 236 -12.33 2.44 2.58
N PHE A 237 -13.14 3.25 3.26
CA PHE A 237 -14.58 3.04 3.39
C PHE A 237 -15.28 2.99 2.03
N MET A 238 -15.03 3.99 1.18
CA MET A 238 -15.62 4.04 -0.15
C MET A 238 -15.13 2.91 -1.08
N THR A 239 -13.87 2.50 -0.97
CA THR A 239 -13.34 1.33 -1.70
C THR A 239 -14.10 0.07 -1.32
N VAL A 240 -14.42 -0.14 -0.04
CA VAL A 240 -15.24 -1.30 0.39
C VAL A 240 -16.66 -1.22 -0.20
N SER A 241 -17.28 -0.03 -0.23
CA SER A 241 -18.57 0.15 -0.92
C SER A 241 -18.51 -0.22 -2.41
N VAL A 242 -17.46 0.21 -3.12
CA VAL A 242 -17.23 -0.14 -4.53
C VAL A 242 -17.07 -1.66 -4.69
N LEU A 243 -16.33 -2.32 -3.79
CA LEU A 243 -16.15 -3.77 -3.82
C LEU A 243 -17.46 -4.53 -3.61
N ILE A 244 -18.31 -4.09 -2.67
CA ILE A 244 -19.63 -4.70 -2.43
C ILE A 244 -20.48 -4.63 -3.70
N LEU A 245 -20.48 -3.48 -4.37
CA LEU A 245 -21.25 -3.29 -5.60
C LEU A 245 -20.72 -4.16 -6.75
N ALA A 246 -19.41 -4.14 -7.01
CA ALA A 246 -18.78 -4.92 -8.08
C ALA A 246 -18.95 -6.44 -7.89
N CYS A 247 -18.75 -6.93 -6.66
CA CYS A 247 -18.92 -8.35 -6.37
C CYS A 247 -20.40 -8.75 -6.34
N GLY A 248 -21.30 -7.85 -5.91
CA GLY A 248 -22.74 -8.05 -6.01
C GLY A 248 -23.18 -8.27 -7.46
N GLN A 249 -22.67 -7.48 -8.41
CA GLN A 249 -22.93 -7.64 -9.85
C GLN A 249 -22.42 -9.00 -10.34
N THR A 250 -21.19 -9.36 -9.96
CA THR A 250 -20.57 -10.64 -10.34
C THR A 250 -21.39 -11.84 -9.84
N ILE A 251 -21.91 -11.77 -8.60
CA ILE A 251 -22.75 -12.82 -8.02
C ILE A 251 -24.12 -12.89 -8.70
N ALA A 252 -24.74 -11.74 -8.98
CA ALA A 252 -26.02 -11.69 -9.70
C ALA A 252 -25.92 -12.32 -11.09
N GLN A 253 -24.83 -12.04 -11.82
CA GLN A 253 -24.54 -12.66 -13.11
C GLN A 253 -24.30 -14.18 -12.99
N LEU A 254 -23.56 -14.62 -11.97
CA LEU A 254 -23.34 -16.05 -11.72
C LEU A 254 -24.65 -16.79 -11.39
N ALA A 255 -25.61 -16.10 -10.78
CA ALA A 255 -26.95 -16.60 -10.48
C ALA A 255 -27.94 -16.47 -11.66
N ASN A 256 -27.48 -16.07 -12.86
CA ASN A 256 -28.33 -15.74 -14.02
C ASN A 256 -29.48 -14.79 -13.65
N GLU A 257 -29.22 -13.80 -12.80
CA GLU A 257 -30.18 -12.79 -12.34
C GLU A 257 -31.45 -13.36 -11.65
N SER A 258 -31.41 -14.63 -11.21
CA SER A 258 -32.52 -15.28 -10.50
C SER A 258 -32.69 -14.80 -9.05
N ILE A 259 -31.64 -14.21 -8.49
CA ILE A 259 -31.60 -13.68 -7.13
C ILE A 259 -31.64 -12.14 -7.21
N CYS A 260 -32.45 -11.52 -6.35
CA CYS A 260 -32.49 -10.07 -6.21
C CYS A 260 -31.09 -9.48 -5.97
N PHE A 261 -30.71 -8.46 -6.74
CA PHE A 261 -29.38 -7.84 -6.68
C PHE A 261 -28.95 -7.42 -5.26
N ILE A 262 -29.86 -6.86 -4.47
CA ILE A 262 -29.58 -6.49 -3.08
C ILE A 262 -29.24 -7.70 -2.22
N ALA A 263 -29.89 -8.85 -2.44
CA ALA A 263 -29.52 -10.08 -1.74
C ALA A 263 -28.10 -10.52 -2.12
N CYS A 264 -27.68 -10.39 -3.38
CA CYS A 264 -26.31 -10.66 -3.81
C CYS A 264 -25.29 -9.76 -3.10
N MET A 265 -25.59 -8.46 -2.96
CA MET A 265 -24.74 -7.53 -2.19
C MET A 265 -24.66 -7.90 -0.71
N ILE A 266 -25.78 -8.31 -0.10
CA ILE A 266 -25.81 -8.77 1.30
C ILE A 266 -24.99 -10.05 1.47
N ILE A 267 -25.07 -11.01 0.54
CA ILE A 267 -24.26 -12.24 0.58
C ILE A 267 -22.76 -11.87 0.61
N PHE A 268 -22.33 -10.99 -0.28
CA PHE A 268 -20.94 -10.55 -0.30
C PHE A 268 -20.54 -9.80 0.99
N MET A 269 -21.41 -8.93 1.50
CA MET A 269 -21.19 -8.22 2.77
C MET A 269 -20.99 -9.19 3.94
N VAL A 270 -21.81 -10.23 4.05
CA VAL A 270 -21.70 -11.23 5.14
C VAL A 270 -20.39 -12.03 5.00
N ILE A 271 -20.03 -12.44 3.79
CA ILE A 271 -18.74 -13.12 3.56
C ILE A 271 -17.58 -12.19 3.92
N GLY A 272 -17.60 -10.94 3.45
CA GLY A 272 -16.60 -9.92 3.78
C GLY A 272 -16.50 -9.67 5.28
N MET A 273 -17.63 -9.63 6.00
CA MET A 273 -17.68 -9.49 7.44
C MET A 273 -17.01 -10.67 8.15
N THR A 274 -17.28 -11.91 7.71
CA THR A 274 -16.66 -13.11 8.31
C THR A 274 -15.17 -13.21 8.04
N LEU A 275 -14.75 -12.99 6.80
CA LEU A 275 -13.34 -12.94 6.40
C LEU A 275 -12.60 -11.83 7.16
N GLY A 276 -13.29 -10.72 7.39
CA GLY A 276 -12.79 -9.59 8.13
C GLY A 276 -12.44 -9.86 9.60
N MET A 277 -13.01 -10.89 10.22
CA MET A 277 -12.65 -11.28 11.60
C MET A 277 -11.23 -11.87 11.69
N ILE A 278 -10.61 -12.22 10.56
CA ILE A 278 -9.26 -12.81 10.50
C ILE A 278 -8.22 -11.69 10.67
N ARG A 279 -7.72 -11.51 11.90
CA ARG A 279 -6.77 -10.45 12.27
C ARG A 279 -5.32 -10.70 11.85
N SER A 280 -4.93 -11.95 11.61
CA SER A 280 -3.54 -12.33 11.34
C SER A 280 -3.32 -12.60 9.85
N LEU A 281 -2.45 -11.81 9.25
CA LEU A 281 -2.08 -11.90 7.83
C LEU A 281 -0.61 -12.34 7.67
N GLN A 282 -0.12 -13.24 8.53
CA GLN A 282 1.29 -13.70 8.55
C GLN A 282 1.79 -14.38 7.24
N ARG A 283 0.96 -14.49 6.19
CA ARG A 283 1.32 -15.06 4.87
C ARG A 283 0.81 -14.23 3.68
N LEU A 284 0.76 -12.90 3.78
CA LEU A 284 0.31 -12.05 2.67
C LEU A 284 1.06 -12.30 1.36
N GLY A 285 2.36 -12.56 1.42
CA GLY A 285 3.16 -12.78 0.21
C GLY A 285 2.69 -13.97 -0.64
N TRP A 286 2.19 -15.05 -0.03
CA TRP A 286 1.68 -16.21 -0.77
C TRP A 286 0.31 -15.95 -1.38
N LEU A 287 -0.60 -15.31 -0.62
CA LEU A 287 -1.92 -14.91 -1.12
C LEU A 287 -1.81 -13.90 -2.26
N ALA A 288 -0.91 -12.92 -2.14
CA ALA A 288 -0.63 -11.95 -3.18
C ALA A 288 -0.09 -12.63 -4.45
N ASN A 289 0.85 -13.56 -4.32
CA ASN A 289 1.36 -14.33 -5.46
C ASN A 289 0.22 -15.10 -6.16
N ALA A 290 -0.60 -15.83 -5.41
CA ALA A 290 -1.75 -16.55 -5.96
C ALA A 290 -2.75 -15.61 -6.66
N SER A 291 -3.04 -14.45 -6.07
CA SER A 291 -3.94 -13.44 -6.64
C SER A 291 -3.44 -12.90 -7.98
N VAL A 292 -2.14 -12.62 -8.12
CA VAL A 292 -1.55 -12.17 -9.38
C VAL A 292 -1.74 -13.23 -10.48
N TRP A 293 -1.47 -14.50 -10.20
CA TRP A 293 -1.66 -15.56 -11.20
C TRP A 293 -3.13 -15.81 -11.55
N MET A 294 -4.04 -15.70 -10.59
CA MET A 294 -5.48 -15.78 -10.87
C MET A 294 -5.94 -14.65 -11.79
N ASN A 295 -5.49 -13.42 -11.53
CA ASN A 295 -5.74 -12.29 -12.42
C ASN A 295 -5.16 -12.52 -13.82
N ILE A 296 -3.98 -13.16 -13.91
CA ILE A 296 -3.39 -13.57 -15.19
C ILE A 296 -4.28 -14.51 -15.97
N VAL A 297 -4.82 -15.52 -15.30
CA VAL A 297 -5.77 -16.45 -15.91
C VAL A 297 -7.05 -15.74 -16.36
N CYS A 298 -7.61 -14.85 -15.53
CA CYS A 298 -8.81 -14.08 -15.89
C CYS A 298 -8.62 -13.25 -17.16
N PHE A 299 -7.53 -12.48 -17.27
CA PHE A 299 -7.30 -11.69 -18.48
C PHE A 299 -7.09 -12.56 -19.72
N MET A 300 -6.46 -13.74 -19.59
CA MET A 300 -6.29 -14.67 -20.71
C MET A 300 -7.62 -15.23 -21.19
N ILE A 301 -8.52 -15.59 -20.27
CA ILE A 301 -9.87 -16.07 -20.60
C ILE A 301 -10.61 -15.01 -21.42
N ILE A 302 -10.56 -13.74 -21.01
CA ILE A 302 -11.23 -12.65 -21.72
C ILE A 302 -10.62 -12.42 -23.10
N MET A 303 -9.28 -12.41 -23.24
CA MET A 303 -8.66 -12.25 -24.56
C MET A 303 -9.04 -13.38 -25.52
N VAL A 304 -9.06 -14.62 -25.05
CA VAL A 304 -9.52 -15.76 -25.84
C VAL A 304 -11.00 -15.62 -26.19
N ALA A 305 -11.82 -15.17 -25.24
CA ALA A 305 -13.24 -14.96 -25.46
C ALA A 305 -13.51 -13.90 -26.55
N CYS A 306 -12.87 -12.73 -26.44
CA CYS A 306 -13.02 -11.63 -27.39
C CYS A 306 -12.53 -11.95 -28.80
N ALA A 307 -11.50 -12.80 -28.93
CA ALA A 307 -10.92 -13.14 -30.23
C ALA A 307 -11.71 -14.23 -30.98
N ASN A 308 -12.39 -15.14 -30.26
CA ASN A 308 -13.02 -16.32 -30.86
C ASN A 308 -14.55 -16.30 -30.84
N TYR A 309 -15.16 -15.47 -29.98
CA TYR A 309 -16.61 -15.44 -29.76
C TYR A 309 -17.17 -14.01 -29.84
N GLY A 310 -18.50 -13.91 -29.93
CA GLY A 310 -19.21 -12.64 -30.01
C GLY A 310 -19.25 -11.85 -28.70
N ILE A 311 -19.97 -10.72 -28.74
CA ILE A 311 -20.18 -9.81 -27.61
C ILE A 311 -21.56 -10.08 -27.00
N ASP A 312 -21.65 -10.04 -25.68
CA ASP A 312 -22.94 -9.99 -25.00
C ASP A 312 -23.53 -8.57 -25.03
N TYR A 313 -24.34 -8.29 -26.06
CA TYR A 313 -24.98 -6.98 -26.21
C TYR A 313 -25.98 -6.66 -25.09
N GLN A 314 -26.56 -7.65 -24.40
CA GLN A 314 -27.50 -7.38 -23.31
C GLN A 314 -26.80 -6.71 -22.14
N ALA A 315 -25.62 -7.22 -21.76
CA ALA A 315 -24.79 -6.61 -20.73
C ALA A 315 -24.36 -5.18 -21.09
N VAL A 316 -24.05 -4.93 -22.37
CA VAL A 316 -23.65 -3.59 -22.84
C VAL A 316 -24.82 -2.61 -22.81
N PHE A 317 -26.00 -3.04 -23.27
CA PHE A 317 -27.19 -2.19 -23.31
C PHE A 317 -27.74 -1.89 -21.92
N ALA A 318 -27.52 -2.76 -20.94
CA ALA A 318 -27.94 -2.48 -19.57
C ALA A 318 -26.99 -1.49 -18.85
N SER A 319 -25.70 -1.50 -19.21
CA SER A 319 -24.63 -0.75 -18.51
C SER A 319 -24.26 0.59 -19.16
N THR A 320 -24.61 0.81 -20.44
CA THR A 320 -24.18 1.98 -21.22
C THR A 320 -25.33 2.73 -21.88
N LEU A 321 -25.05 3.93 -22.40
CA LEU A 321 -25.96 4.72 -23.23
C LEU A 321 -26.12 4.16 -24.66
N ILE A 322 -25.25 3.23 -25.09
CA ILE A 322 -25.33 2.59 -26.41
C ILE A 322 -26.44 1.56 -26.38
N LYS A 323 -27.47 1.70 -27.24
CA LYS A 323 -28.63 0.78 -27.32
C LYS A 323 -28.83 0.11 -28.68
N VAL A 324 -28.02 0.48 -29.68
CA VAL A 324 -28.16 0.02 -31.06
C VAL A 324 -26.94 -0.82 -31.43
N ILE A 325 -27.16 -1.96 -32.09
CA ILE A 325 -26.08 -2.80 -32.61
C ILE A 325 -25.59 -2.21 -33.92
N GLU A 326 -24.40 -1.63 -33.88
CA GLU A 326 -23.63 -1.16 -35.02
C GLU A 326 -22.34 -1.99 -35.21
N PRO A 327 -21.72 -1.98 -36.40
CA PRO A 327 -20.41 -2.57 -36.59
C PRO A 327 -19.40 -2.03 -35.57
N ILE A 328 -18.49 -2.91 -35.13
CA ILE A 328 -17.42 -2.53 -34.20
C ILE A 328 -16.56 -1.45 -34.86
N ARG A 329 -16.40 -0.32 -34.17
CA ARG A 329 -15.54 0.78 -34.59
C ARG A 329 -14.53 1.07 -33.50
N THR A 330 -13.29 1.27 -33.94
CA THR A 330 -12.19 1.69 -33.09
C THR A 330 -11.61 2.99 -33.62
N PHE A 331 -11.10 3.81 -32.71
CA PHE A 331 -10.60 5.15 -33.04
C PHE A 331 -9.16 5.30 -32.56
N ALA A 332 -8.33 5.93 -33.40
CA ALA A 332 -6.97 6.29 -33.03
C ALA A 332 -6.94 7.42 -32.00
N GLY A 333 -7.88 8.37 -32.10
CA GLY A 333 -8.10 9.46 -31.14
C GLY A 333 -9.41 9.31 -30.38
N PRO A 334 -9.82 10.34 -29.63
CA PRO A 334 -11.05 10.29 -28.85
C PRO A 334 -12.26 9.97 -29.73
N PRO A 335 -13.06 8.95 -29.38
CA PRO A 335 -14.26 8.59 -30.13
C PRO A 335 -15.27 9.73 -30.18
N PRO A 336 -16.02 9.89 -31.29
CA PRO A 336 -17.13 10.83 -31.37
C PRO A 336 -18.20 10.57 -30.31
N ASP A 337 -18.97 11.59 -29.96
CA ASP A 337 -19.98 11.54 -28.89
C ASP A 337 -21.00 10.41 -29.03
N ALA A 338 -21.34 10.01 -30.26
CA ALA A 338 -22.25 8.90 -30.54
C ALA A 338 -21.74 7.53 -30.02
N PHE A 339 -20.43 7.38 -29.82
CA PHE A 339 -19.79 6.13 -29.37
C PHE A 339 -19.37 6.17 -27.90
N GLN A 340 -19.66 7.27 -27.18
CA GLN A 340 -19.35 7.39 -25.76
C GLN A 340 -20.36 6.61 -24.90
N GLN A 341 -19.86 5.87 -23.91
CA GLN A 341 -20.71 4.94 -23.15
C GLN A 341 -21.46 5.57 -21.97
N GLN A 342 -20.92 6.63 -21.35
CA GLN A 342 -21.41 7.15 -20.06
C GLN A 342 -21.90 8.60 -20.11
N ALA A 343 -21.23 9.44 -20.88
CA ALA A 343 -21.56 10.86 -21.01
C ALA A 343 -21.09 11.36 -22.37
N PHE A 344 -21.71 12.44 -22.85
CA PHE A 344 -21.34 13.07 -24.11
C PHE A 344 -20.19 14.07 -23.93
N GLY A 345 -19.43 14.31 -25.00
CA GLY A 345 -18.36 15.29 -25.04
C GLY A 345 -17.18 14.95 -24.13
N PHE A 346 -16.56 16.01 -23.59
CA PHE A 346 -15.36 15.89 -22.77
C PHE A 346 -15.57 15.09 -21.47
N ALA A 347 -16.78 15.11 -20.90
CA ALA A 347 -17.11 14.36 -19.70
C ALA A 347 -17.00 12.83 -19.93
N GLY A 348 -17.39 12.32 -21.10
CA GLY A 348 -17.26 10.90 -21.45
C GLY A 348 -15.79 10.46 -21.48
N GLN A 349 -14.94 11.24 -22.14
CA GLN A 349 -13.49 11.00 -22.20
C GLN A 349 -12.87 10.99 -20.80
N PHE A 350 -13.23 11.97 -19.97
CA PHE A 350 -12.67 12.11 -18.64
C PHE A 350 -13.17 11.03 -17.67
N ASN A 351 -14.37 10.45 -17.87
CA ASN A 351 -14.82 9.29 -17.11
C ASN A 351 -13.92 8.06 -17.36
N GLY A 352 -13.49 7.83 -18.60
CA GLY A 352 -12.46 6.83 -18.90
C GLY A 352 -11.14 7.13 -18.19
N ILE A 353 -10.71 8.40 -18.18
CA ILE A 353 -9.50 8.83 -17.46
C ILE A 353 -9.64 8.61 -15.94
N ASN A 354 -10.81 8.84 -15.35
CA ASN A 354 -11.07 8.57 -13.94
C ASN A 354 -10.90 7.08 -13.62
N SER A 355 -11.40 6.19 -14.48
CA SER A 355 -11.18 4.74 -14.32
C SER A 355 -9.70 4.36 -14.46
N LEU A 356 -8.95 5.00 -15.37
CA LEU A 356 -7.50 4.82 -15.47
C LEU A 356 -6.78 5.23 -14.18
N VAL A 357 -7.12 6.41 -13.63
CA VAL A 357 -6.52 6.91 -12.39
C VAL A 357 -6.87 6.01 -11.22
N TYR A 358 -8.12 5.54 -11.14
CA TYR A 358 -8.55 4.56 -10.15
C TYR A 358 -7.68 3.29 -10.21
N SER A 359 -7.44 2.75 -11.40
CA SER A 359 -6.60 1.55 -11.62
C SER A 359 -5.11 1.74 -11.32
N TYR A 360 -4.63 2.98 -11.16
CA TYR A 360 -3.26 3.25 -10.66
C TYR A 360 -3.22 3.65 -9.18
N GLY A 361 -4.37 3.63 -8.51
CA GLY A 361 -4.47 3.89 -7.07
C GLY A 361 -3.83 2.80 -6.23
N GLY A 362 -2.85 3.15 -5.40
CA GLY A 362 -2.24 2.20 -4.44
C GLY A 362 -1.08 2.74 -3.61
N ALA A 363 -0.59 3.95 -3.93
CA ALA A 363 0.50 4.59 -3.18
C ALA A 363 0.20 4.75 -1.67
N LEU A 364 -1.07 4.74 -1.30
CA LEU A 364 -1.54 4.79 0.09
C LEU A 364 -0.88 3.72 0.98
N LEU A 365 -0.71 2.50 0.48
CA LEU A 365 -0.19 1.38 1.28
C LEU A 365 1.34 1.30 1.28
N PHE A 366 2.03 2.14 0.51
CA PHE A 366 3.48 2.00 0.32
C PHE A 366 4.26 2.20 1.62
N VAL A 367 3.83 3.11 2.50
CA VAL A 367 4.45 3.29 3.82
C VAL A 367 4.29 2.05 4.68
N ALA A 368 3.12 1.40 4.65
CA ALA A 368 2.90 0.16 5.38
C ALA A 368 3.72 -1.00 4.78
N PHE A 369 3.83 -1.08 3.45
CA PHE A 369 4.69 -2.06 2.79
C PHE A 369 6.18 -1.87 3.13
N LEU A 370 6.65 -0.62 3.13
CA LEU A 370 8.01 -0.24 3.53
C LEU A 370 8.29 -0.60 5.00
N ALA A 371 7.31 -0.40 5.89
CA ALA A 371 7.41 -0.75 7.29
C ALA A 371 7.57 -2.27 7.54
N GLU A 372 7.06 -3.11 6.65
CA GLU A 372 7.17 -4.57 6.69
C GLU A 372 8.42 -5.11 5.98
N MET A 373 9.10 -4.27 5.20
CA MET A 373 10.31 -4.67 4.46
C MET A 373 11.49 -4.87 5.38
N ARG A 374 12.18 -6.00 5.20
CA ARG A 374 13.43 -6.27 5.88
C ARG A 374 14.55 -5.30 5.50
N HIS A 375 14.62 -4.94 4.21
CA HIS A 375 15.60 -3.98 3.69
C HIS A 375 14.89 -2.93 2.82
N PRO A 376 14.41 -1.82 3.42
CA PRO A 376 13.64 -0.80 2.72
C PRO A 376 14.37 -0.13 1.54
N TRP A 377 15.71 -0.16 1.52
CA TRP A 377 16.53 0.32 0.40
C TRP A 377 16.28 -0.42 -0.92
N ASP A 378 15.81 -1.67 -0.88
CA ASP A 378 15.50 -2.45 -2.08
C ASP A 378 14.06 -2.23 -2.61
N PHE A 379 13.25 -1.40 -1.95
CA PHE A 379 11.84 -1.18 -2.32
C PHE A 379 11.68 -0.73 -3.78
N TRP A 380 12.55 0.17 -4.26
CA TRP A 380 12.48 0.70 -5.62
C TRP A 380 12.53 -0.41 -6.69
N LYS A 381 13.23 -1.53 -6.43
CA LYS A 381 13.32 -2.67 -7.36
C LYS A 381 11.96 -3.34 -7.51
N GLY A 382 11.29 -3.61 -6.39
CA GLY A 382 9.96 -4.22 -6.37
C GLY A 382 8.91 -3.29 -6.98
N MET A 383 8.95 -2.00 -6.61
CA MET A 383 8.06 -0.98 -7.12
C MET A 383 8.20 -0.77 -8.64
N LEU A 384 9.42 -0.59 -9.15
CA LEU A 384 9.64 -0.37 -10.58
C LEU A 384 9.25 -1.60 -11.41
N ALA A 385 9.58 -2.81 -10.93
CA ALA A 385 9.17 -4.04 -11.58
C ALA A 385 7.64 -4.20 -11.61
N ALA A 386 6.95 -3.92 -10.50
CA ALA A 386 5.49 -4.00 -10.43
C ALA A 386 4.84 -2.96 -11.35
N GLN A 387 5.26 -1.70 -11.26
CA GLN A 387 4.69 -0.62 -12.06
C GLN A 387 4.89 -0.84 -13.56
N SER A 388 6.06 -1.33 -13.97
CA SER A 388 6.34 -1.66 -15.37
C SER A 388 5.47 -2.83 -15.84
N PHE A 389 5.34 -3.88 -15.03
CA PHE A 389 4.47 -5.02 -15.33
C PHE A 389 3.00 -4.59 -15.48
N ILE A 390 2.48 -3.81 -14.53
CA ILE A 390 1.11 -3.29 -14.55
C ILE A 390 0.88 -2.43 -15.80
N CYS A 391 1.79 -1.51 -16.12
CA CYS A 391 1.67 -0.65 -17.29
C CYS A 391 1.63 -1.44 -18.60
N ILE A 392 2.50 -2.44 -18.76
CA ILE A 392 2.50 -3.32 -19.94
C ILE A 392 1.19 -4.10 -20.03
N VAL A 393 0.72 -4.69 -18.93
CA VAL A 393 -0.54 -5.46 -18.90
C VAL A 393 -1.72 -4.57 -19.24
N TYR A 394 -1.82 -3.36 -18.69
CA TYR A 394 -2.92 -2.44 -18.96
C TYR A 394 -2.99 -2.01 -20.42
N ILE A 395 -1.83 -1.65 -21.01
CA ILE A 395 -1.77 -1.25 -22.41
C ILE A 395 -2.10 -2.43 -23.32
N PHE A 396 -1.46 -3.59 -23.09
CA PHE A 396 -1.64 -4.75 -23.94
C PHE A 396 -3.07 -5.28 -23.88
N PHE A 397 -3.59 -5.54 -22.68
CA PHE A 397 -4.93 -6.07 -22.50
C PHE A 397 -6.01 -5.09 -22.97
N GLY A 398 -5.89 -3.82 -22.57
CA GLY A 398 -6.85 -2.79 -22.96
C GLY A 398 -6.91 -2.56 -24.47
N ALA A 399 -5.76 -2.44 -25.13
CA ALA A 399 -5.70 -2.25 -26.58
C ALA A 399 -6.19 -3.48 -27.36
N PHE A 400 -5.87 -4.69 -26.88
CA PHE A 400 -6.30 -5.94 -27.48
C PHE A 400 -7.83 -6.08 -27.45
N VAL A 401 -8.43 -5.95 -26.26
CA VAL A 401 -9.88 -6.06 -26.11
C VAL A 401 -10.60 -4.94 -26.84
N TYR A 402 -10.10 -3.71 -26.78
CA TYR A 402 -10.67 -2.59 -27.55
C TYR A 402 -10.61 -2.85 -29.07
N GLY A 403 -9.57 -3.53 -29.57
CA GLY A 403 -9.48 -3.94 -30.97
C GLY A 403 -10.58 -4.88 -31.43
N HIS A 404 -11.04 -5.76 -30.53
CA HIS A 404 -12.10 -6.71 -30.83
C HIS A 404 -13.51 -6.17 -30.53
N TYR A 405 -13.68 -5.43 -29.43
CA TYR A 405 -15.01 -5.01 -28.96
C TYR A 405 -15.33 -3.54 -29.25
N GLY A 406 -14.33 -2.70 -29.54
CA GLY A 406 -14.51 -1.28 -29.87
C GLY A 406 -15.36 -0.53 -28.85
N GLN A 407 -16.41 0.13 -29.34
CA GLN A 407 -17.35 0.90 -28.51
C GLN A 407 -18.08 0.06 -27.43
N TYR A 408 -18.08 -1.26 -27.54
CA TYR A 408 -18.77 -2.17 -26.60
C TYR A 408 -17.88 -2.64 -25.43
N ALA A 409 -16.65 -2.14 -25.34
CA ALA A 409 -15.75 -2.47 -24.24
C ALA A 409 -16.18 -1.75 -22.94
N ILE A 410 -17.11 -2.35 -22.20
CA ILE A 410 -17.63 -1.82 -20.95
C ILE A 410 -16.62 -1.91 -19.80
N SER A 411 -16.83 -1.13 -18.74
CA SER A 411 -15.91 -1.04 -17.61
C SER A 411 -15.77 -2.34 -16.80
N ASN A 412 -16.81 -3.16 -16.77
CA ASN A 412 -16.74 -4.53 -16.27
C ASN A 412 -16.75 -5.50 -17.45
N ILE A 413 -15.63 -5.56 -18.17
CA ILE A 413 -15.49 -6.37 -19.38
C ILE A 413 -15.81 -7.85 -19.18
N GLY A 414 -15.63 -8.37 -17.95
CA GLY A 414 -15.98 -9.74 -17.60
C GLY A 414 -17.46 -10.06 -17.83
N ASN A 415 -18.36 -9.07 -17.81
CA ASN A 415 -19.78 -9.25 -18.08
C ASN A 415 -20.11 -9.22 -19.58
N ALA A 416 -19.24 -8.70 -20.45
CA ALA A 416 -19.53 -8.57 -21.88
C ALA A 416 -19.08 -9.78 -22.72
N ILE A 417 -18.37 -10.75 -22.13
CA ILE A 417 -17.80 -11.89 -22.86
C ILE A 417 -18.78 -13.06 -23.06
N GLN A 418 -18.67 -13.72 -24.21
CA GLN A 418 -19.35 -14.98 -24.54
C GLN A 418 -18.31 -16.08 -24.81
N PRO A 419 -18.66 -17.38 -24.69
CA PRO A 419 -19.90 -17.93 -24.16
C PRO A 419 -20.00 -17.84 -22.63
N LEU A 420 -21.23 -17.94 -22.10
CA LEU A 420 -21.54 -17.89 -20.66
C LEU A 420 -20.62 -18.78 -19.78
N ARG A 421 -20.16 -19.93 -20.27
CA ARG A 421 -19.24 -20.80 -19.52
C ARG A 421 -17.90 -20.14 -19.21
N LEU A 422 -17.31 -19.41 -20.17
CA LEU A 422 -16.05 -18.69 -19.95
C LEU A 422 -16.28 -17.49 -19.03
N GLN A 423 -17.41 -16.80 -19.21
CA GLN A 423 -17.85 -15.72 -18.34
C GLN A 423 -17.96 -16.17 -16.89
N GLN A 424 -18.63 -17.30 -16.63
CA GLN A 424 -18.80 -17.86 -15.29
C GLN A 424 -17.46 -18.24 -14.64
N VAL A 425 -16.55 -18.88 -15.39
CA VAL A 425 -15.21 -19.22 -14.86
C VAL A 425 -14.43 -17.94 -14.52
N ASN A 426 -14.45 -16.94 -15.40
CA ASN A 426 -13.81 -15.65 -15.15
C ASN A 426 -14.40 -14.95 -13.91
N ASN A 427 -15.72 -14.95 -13.77
CA ASN A 427 -16.43 -14.33 -12.65
C ASN A 427 -16.12 -15.03 -11.32
N VAL A 428 -16.02 -16.36 -11.30
CA VAL A 428 -15.63 -17.12 -10.11
C VAL A 428 -14.18 -16.81 -9.71
N LEU A 429 -13.25 -16.82 -10.65
CA LEU A 429 -11.85 -16.47 -10.38
C LEU A 429 -11.72 -15.01 -9.91
N GLY A 430 -12.44 -14.09 -10.57
CA GLY A 430 -12.53 -12.69 -10.19
C GLY A 430 -13.04 -12.53 -8.76
N LEU A 431 -14.09 -13.25 -8.37
CA LEU A 431 -14.63 -13.21 -7.01
C LEU A 431 -13.61 -13.73 -5.96
N ILE A 432 -12.84 -14.77 -6.28
CA ILE A 432 -11.75 -15.25 -5.40
C ILE A 432 -10.70 -14.16 -5.20
N THR A 433 -10.27 -13.49 -6.27
CA THR A 433 -9.30 -12.38 -6.16
C THR A 433 -9.87 -11.20 -5.39
N ALA A 434 -11.17 -10.91 -5.54
CA ALA A 434 -11.86 -9.87 -4.79
C ALA A 434 -11.95 -10.19 -3.30
N PHE A 435 -12.09 -11.46 -2.91
CA PHE A 435 -11.99 -11.87 -1.50
C PHE A 435 -10.59 -11.66 -0.92
N VAL A 436 -9.54 -11.89 -1.71
CA VAL A 436 -8.16 -11.58 -1.29
C VAL A 436 -7.99 -10.07 -1.10
N ALA A 437 -8.47 -9.25 -2.03
CA ALA A 437 -8.46 -7.79 -1.93
C ALA A 437 -9.27 -7.31 -0.71
N CYS A 438 -10.45 -7.89 -0.48
CA CYS A 438 -11.28 -7.62 0.70
C CYS A 438 -10.52 -7.93 2.00
N LEU A 439 -9.84 -9.07 2.10
CA LEU A 439 -9.04 -9.42 3.27
C LEU A 439 -7.92 -8.42 3.54
N LEU A 440 -7.27 -7.92 2.50
CA LEU A 440 -6.21 -6.90 2.59
C LEU A 440 -6.77 -5.55 3.02
N TYR A 441 -7.71 -5.00 2.24
CA TYR A 441 -8.26 -3.65 2.45
C TYR A 441 -9.07 -3.55 3.74
N PHE A 442 -9.79 -4.60 4.13
CA PHE A 442 -10.59 -4.54 5.36
C PHE A 442 -9.71 -4.57 6.61
N ASN A 443 -8.73 -5.47 6.68
CA ASN A 443 -7.86 -5.58 7.85
C ASN A 443 -7.03 -4.32 8.06
N ILE A 444 -6.56 -3.72 6.96
CA ILE A 444 -5.80 -2.46 7.02
C ILE A 444 -6.74 -1.28 7.25
N GLY A 445 -7.81 -1.17 6.45
CA GLY A 445 -8.76 -0.07 6.47
C GLY A 445 -9.51 0.07 7.78
N MET A 446 -10.07 -1.01 8.33
CA MET A 446 -10.70 -0.93 9.66
C MET A 446 -9.67 -0.55 10.72
N LYS A 447 -8.40 -0.98 10.56
CA LYS A 447 -7.35 -0.74 11.58
C LYS A 447 -7.02 0.73 11.61
N THR A 448 -6.91 1.32 10.43
CA THR A 448 -6.82 2.75 10.26
C THR A 448 -8.04 3.47 10.86
N VAL A 449 -9.27 3.03 10.59
CA VAL A 449 -10.48 3.68 11.17
C VAL A 449 -10.48 3.61 12.70
N TYR A 450 -10.22 2.45 13.29
CA TYR A 450 -10.21 2.32 14.74
C TYR A 450 -9.11 3.15 15.38
N ILE A 451 -7.88 3.09 14.85
CA ILE A 451 -6.76 3.83 15.44
C ILE A 451 -6.95 5.33 15.24
N GLU A 452 -7.25 5.75 14.02
CA GLU A 452 -7.16 7.16 13.65
C GLU A 452 -8.47 7.94 13.87
N VAL A 453 -9.63 7.28 13.79
CA VAL A 453 -10.93 7.91 14.07
C VAL A 453 -11.37 7.58 15.49
N CYS A 454 -11.50 6.30 15.83
CA CYS A 454 -12.06 5.92 17.12
C CYS A 454 -11.13 6.23 18.31
N GLN A 455 -9.86 5.83 18.22
CA GLN A 455 -8.90 6.01 19.31
C GLN A 455 -8.37 7.44 19.37
N GLU A 456 -8.11 8.09 18.24
CA GLU A 456 -7.57 9.46 18.24
C GLU A 456 -8.63 10.56 18.30
N VAL A 457 -9.75 10.47 17.58
CA VAL A 457 -10.80 11.51 17.62
C VAL A 457 -11.76 11.27 18.78
N PHE A 458 -12.24 10.04 18.92
CA PHE A 458 -13.22 9.67 19.95
C PHE A 458 -12.59 9.16 21.25
N HIS A 459 -11.26 9.15 21.36
CA HIS A 459 -10.52 8.76 22.58
C HIS A 459 -10.85 7.33 23.08
N TRP A 460 -11.14 6.41 22.15
CA TRP A 460 -11.39 4.99 22.48
C TRP A 460 -10.12 4.31 23.04
N PRO A 461 -10.29 3.24 23.86
CA PRO A 461 -9.15 2.50 24.40
C PRO A 461 -8.32 1.84 23.30
N GLU A 462 -7.04 1.61 23.57
CA GLU A 462 -6.13 0.94 22.64
C GLU A 462 -6.67 -0.41 22.15
N ILE A 463 -6.44 -0.73 20.88
CA ILE A 463 -6.89 -1.99 20.24
C ILE A 463 -6.31 -3.26 20.90
N THR A 464 -5.26 -3.12 21.71
CA THR A 464 -4.58 -4.16 22.49
C THR A 464 -5.35 -4.49 23.77
N SER A 465 -6.07 -3.53 24.33
CA SER A 465 -6.88 -3.68 25.55
C SER A 465 -8.07 -4.63 25.32
N LYS A 466 -8.51 -5.34 26.36
CA LYS A 466 -9.71 -6.21 26.29
C LYS A 466 -10.94 -5.44 25.81
N LYS A 467 -11.13 -4.21 26.28
CA LYS A 467 -12.22 -3.31 25.84
C LYS A 467 -12.07 -2.90 24.38
N GLY A 468 -10.85 -2.59 23.95
CA GLY A 468 -10.59 -2.19 22.56
C GLY A 468 -10.75 -3.34 21.57
N LYS A 469 -10.40 -4.57 21.97
CA LYS A 469 -10.70 -5.78 21.18
C LYS A 469 -12.21 -5.98 20.99
N LEU A 470 -13.02 -5.78 22.03
CA LEU A 470 -14.48 -5.90 21.92
C LEU A 470 -15.07 -4.82 20.99
N LEU A 471 -14.65 -3.56 21.16
CA LEU A 471 -15.09 -2.45 20.31
C LEU A 471 -14.70 -2.66 18.85
N TRP A 472 -13.52 -3.22 18.60
CA TRP A 472 -13.07 -3.60 17.27
C TRP A 472 -13.99 -4.64 16.61
N TYR A 473 -14.33 -5.72 17.33
CA TYR A 473 -15.25 -6.74 16.81
C TYR A 473 -16.66 -6.20 16.58
N ALA A 474 -17.10 -5.20 17.34
CA ALA A 474 -18.37 -4.51 17.12
C ALA A 474 -18.33 -3.52 15.93
N LEU A 475 -17.18 -2.85 15.73
CA LEU A 475 -17.00 -1.88 14.66
C LEU A 475 -17.03 -2.54 13.27
N GLY A 476 -16.50 -3.76 13.14
CA GLY A 476 -16.47 -4.49 11.86
C GLY A 476 -17.84 -4.64 11.19
N PRO A 477 -18.85 -5.23 11.86
CA PRO A 477 -20.20 -5.34 11.33
C PRO A 477 -20.83 -3.99 10.97
N ILE A 478 -20.68 -2.97 11.84
CA ILE A 478 -21.22 -1.63 11.60
C ILE A 478 -20.61 -1.04 10.33
N TYR A 479 -19.29 -1.16 10.16
CA TYR A 479 -18.56 -0.67 9.00
C TYR A 479 -19.08 -1.30 7.71
N TRP A 480 -19.28 -2.62 7.68
CA TRP A 480 -19.84 -3.34 6.52
C TRP A 480 -21.28 -2.94 6.20
N ILE A 481 -22.13 -2.80 7.22
CA ILE A 481 -23.53 -2.40 7.04
C ILE A 481 -23.62 -0.99 6.43
N VAL A 482 -22.84 -0.05 6.96
CA VAL A 482 -22.83 1.33 6.43
C VAL A 482 -22.23 1.37 5.02
N ALA A 483 -21.18 0.59 4.75
CA ALA A 483 -20.61 0.49 3.40
C ALA A 483 -21.60 -0.10 2.38
N PHE A 484 -22.37 -1.10 2.79
CA PHE A 484 -23.46 -1.67 1.99
C PHE A 484 -24.56 -0.64 1.70
N ILE A 485 -24.99 0.14 2.70
CA ILE A 485 -26.00 1.19 2.50
C ILE A 485 -25.54 2.19 1.45
N VAL A 486 -24.28 2.63 1.51
CA VAL A 486 -23.71 3.55 0.51
C VAL A 486 -23.65 2.92 -0.89
N ALA A 487 -23.23 1.66 -0.97
CA ALA A 487 -23.17 0.93 -2.24
C ALA A 487 -24.57 0.74 -2.88
N ALA A 488 -25.58 0.44 -2.06
CA ALA A 488 -26.95 0.18 -2.52
C ALA A 488 -27.73 1.47 -2.83
N ALA A 489 -27.33 2.59 -2.24
CA ALA A 489 -27.95 3.90 -2.48
C ALA A 489 -27.68 4.42 -3.89
N VAL A 490 -26.47 4.25 -4.41
CA VAL A 490 -26.08 4.68 -5.77
C VAL A 490 -25.58 3.46 -6.54
N PRO A 491 -26.48 2.63 -7.11
CA PRO A 491 -26.12 1.38 -7.77
C PRO A 491 -25.50 1.63 -9.16
N ASN A 492 -24.40 2.38 -9.23
CA ASN A 492 -23.64 2.63 -10.45
C ASN A 492 -22.15 2.50 -10.16
N LEU A 493 -21.54 1.40 -10.62
CA LEU A 493 -20.14 1.11 -10.33
C LEU A 493 -19.21 2.18 -10.89
N ASN A 494 -19.47 2.64 -12.11
CA ASN A 494 -18.61 3.62 -12.78
C ASN A 494 -18.68 5.01 -12.17
N GLY A 495 -19.88 5.46 -11.82
CA GLY A 495 -20.09 6.75 -11.18
C GLY A 495 -19.47 6.81 -9.79
N ILE A 496 -19.72 5.81 -8.92
CA ILE A 496 -19.09 5.77 -7.60
C ILE A 496 -17.57 5.62 -7.74
N SER A 497 -17.08 4.64 -8.51
CA SER A 497 -15.63 4.40 -8.63
C SER A 497 -14.91 5.58 -9.27
N GLY A 498 -15.52 6.25 -10.26
CA GLY A 498 -14.99 7.45 -10.89
C GLY A 498 -14.91 8.62 -9.91
N LEU A 499 -15.96 8.86 -9.11
CA LEU A 499 -15.99 9.92 -8.10
C LEU A 499 -14.95 9.67 -7.00
N VAL A 500 -14.92 8.45 -6.44
CA VAL A 500 -13.95 8.05 -5.40
C VAL A 500 -12.52 8.07 -5.95
N GLY A 501 -12.36 7.63 -7.20
CA GLY A 501 -11.13 7.67 -7.97
C GLY A 501 -10.55 9.08 -8.07
N ALA A 502 -11.35 10.03 -8.56
CA ALA A 502 -10.95 11.40 -8.79
C ALA A 502 -10.76 12.21 -7.50
N LEU A 503 -11.64 12.05 -6.52
CA LEU A 503 -11.64 12.87 -5.31
C LEU A 503 -10.65 12.38 -4.27
N LEU A 504 -10.50 11.07 -4.11
CA LEU A 504 -9.70 10.49 -3.02
C LEU A 504 -8.45 9.80 -3.55
N ILE A 505 -8.61 8.77 -4.37
CA ILE A 505 -7.51 7.89 -4.81
C ILE A 505 -6.43 8.66 -5.58
N LEU A 506 -6.85 9.58 -6.46
CA LEU A 506 -5.94 10.46 -7.20
C LEU A 506 -5.09 11.28 -6.24
N ASN A 507 -5.70 11.87 -5.21
CA ASN A 507 -4.97 12.73 -4.27
C ASN A 507 -3.92 11.96 -3.46
N PHE A 508 -4.23 10.75 -3.00
CA PHE A 508 -3.24 9.92 -2.29
C PHE A 508 -2.09 9.43 -3.18
N THR A 509 -2.32 9.34 -4.48
CA THR A 509 -1.32 8.83 -5.43
C THR A 509 -0.49 9.93 -6.07
N TYR A 510 -1.08 11.09 -6.41
CA TYR A 510 -0.39 12.13 -7.19
C TYR A 510 -0.20 13.43 -6.38
N THR A 511 -1.24 13.91 -5.71
CA THR A 511 -1.24 15.22 -5.05
C THR A 511 -0.48 15.22 -3.71
N PHE A 512 -0.84 14.33 -2.80
CA PHE A 512 -0.29 14.27 -1.44
C PHE A 512 1.20 13.92 -1.40
N PRO A 513 1.72 12.97 -2.20
CA PRO A 513 3.16 12.74 -2.27
C PRO A 513 3.93 14.00 -2.69
N ALA A 514 3.43 14.74 -3.68
CA ALA A 514 4.09 15.95 -4.19
C ALA A 514 4.27 17.01 -3.09
N ILE A 515 3.19 17.35 -2.37
CA ILE A 515 3.25 18.32 -1.27
C ILE A 515 4.11 17.79 -0.11
N LEU A 516 4.01 16.50 0.22
CA LEU A 516 4.85 15.88 1.24
C LEU A 516 6.34 16.03 0.93
N TYR A 517 6.73 15.83 -0.33
CA TYR A 517 8.12 15.95 -0.75
C TYR A 517 8.64 17.39 -0.65
N ILE A 518 7.83 18.38 -1.05
CA ILE A 518 8.18 19.80 -0.90
C ILE A 518 8.42 20.11 0.58
N GLY A 519 7.52 19.68 1.48
CA GLY A 519 7.67 19.89 2.91
C GLY A 519 8.93 19.25 3.48
N TYR A 520 9.17 18.00 3.13
CA TYR A 520 10.34 17.23 3.55
C TYR A 520 11.65 17.89 3.08
N ARG A 521 11.73 18.31 1.81
CA ARG A 521 12.92 18.97 1.25
C ARG A 521 13.15 20.35 1.85
N CYS A 522 12.11 21.17 1.96
CA CYS A 522 12.22 22.48 2.60
C CYS A 522 12.75 22.40 4.03
N GLN A 523 12.41 21.37 4.80
CA GLN A 523 12.92 21.23 6.16
C GLN A 523 14.36 20.72 6.23
N ILE A 524 14.74 19.77 5.37
CA ILE A 524 16.12 19.27 5.31
C ILE A 524 17.06 20.35 4.79
N ASP A 525 16.71 20.98 3.68
CA ASP A 525 17.58 21.92 2.98
C ASP A 525 17.65 23.28 3.69
N ALA A 526 16.78 23.54 4.67
CA ALA A 526 16.83 24.76 5.46
C ALA A 526 17.86 24.72 6.60
N ALA A 527 18.43 23.55 6.92
CA ALA A 527 19.40 23.40 8.00
C ALA A 527 20.67 24.21 7.73
N LEU A 528 21.05 25.08 8.67
CA LEU A 528 22.30 25.84 8.62
C LEU A 528 23.44 25.08 9.32
N PRO A 529 24.72 25.39 9.00
CA PRO A 529 25.85 24.86 9.76
C PRO A 529 25.70 25.19 11.26
N GLY A 530 25.79 24.16 12.12
CA GLY A 530 25.60 24.26 13.58
C GLY A 530 24.17 23.98 14.07
N GLU A 531 23.19 23.87 13.17
CA GLU A 531 21.86 23.38 13.50
C GLU A 531 21.80 21.85 13.46
N GLY A 532 21.07 21.25 14.39
CA GLY A 532 20.87 19.81 14.43
C GLY A 532 20.25 19.33 15.72
N PHE A 533 20.07 18.02 15.79
CA PHE A 533 19.71 17.33 17.02
C PHE A 533 20.98 16.80 17.67
N ASP A 534 21.20 17.16 18.93
CA ASP A 534 22.27 16.60 19.75
C ASP A 534 21.71 15.44 20.60
N PRO A 535 22.17 14.19 20.35
CA PRO A 535 21.67 13.01 21.05
C PRO A 535 22.04 12.95 22.54
N HIS A 536 23.05 13.71 22.98
CA HIS A 536 23.48 13.71 24.37
C HIS A 536 22.66 14.67 25.23
N THR A 537 22.34 15.85 24.69
CA THR A 537 21.54 16.85 25.41
C THR A 537 20.04 16.73 25.15
N GLY A 538 19.63 16.04 24.07
CA GLY A 538 18.23 15.95 23.64
C GLY A 538 17.68 17.27 23.12
N VAL A 539 18.54 18.28 22.94
CA VAL A 539 18.16 19.63 22.48
C VAL A 539 18.33 19.71 20.97
N THR A 540 17.33 20.30 20.31
CA THR A 540 17.40 20.64 18.89
C THR A 540 17.77 22.12 18.74
N THR A 541 18.92 22.40 18.15
CA THR A 541 19.35 23.77 17.87
C THR A 541 18.77 24.24 16.54
N ARG A 542 18.01 25.34 16.58
CA ARG A 542 17.51 26.06 15.39
C ARG A 542 17.82 27.54 15.56
N HIS A 543 18.52 28.14 14.60
CA HIS A 543 18.89 29.55 14.63
C HIS A 543 17.74 30.45 14.14
N ASP A 544 16.84 29.90 13.31
CA ASP A 544 15.65 30.60 12.85
C ASP A 544 14.43 29.68 12.69
N SER A 545 13.25 30.30 12.64
CA SER A 545 11.96 29.62 12.54
C SER A 545 11.01 30.34 11.58
N GLY A 546 9.90 29.68 11.23
CA GLY A 546 8.85 30.27 10.40
C GLY A 546 9.19 30.40 8.92
N LEU A 547 8.53 31.34 8.24
CA LEU A 547 8.56 31.46 6.77
C LEU A 547 9.97 31.65 6.19
N LYS A 548 10.86 32.35 6.90
CA LYS A 548 12.24 32.58 6.45
C LYS A 548 13.00 31.27 6.24
N ARG A 549 12.83 30.31 7.17
CA ARG A 549 13.43 28.97 7.08
C ARG A 549 12.87 28.19 5.90
N TRP A 550 11.54 28.21 5.72
CA TRP A 550 10.86 27.53 4.61
C TRP A 550 11.25 28.08 3.24
N VAL A 551 11.33 29.40 3.08
CA VAL A 551 11.77 30.03 1.83
C VAL A 551 13.23 29.68 1.54
N ARG A 552 14.11 29.69 2.55
CA ARG A 552 15.51 29.26 2.37
C ARG A 552 15.59 27.83 1.87
N GLY A 553 14.94 26.89 2.57
CA GLY A 553 14.93 25.48 2.16
C GLY A 553 14.34 25.27 0.78
N TYR A 554 13.29 26.01 0.42
CA TYR A 554 12.71 25.98 -0.92
C TYR A 554 13.74 26.38 -1.98
N MET A 555 14.49 27.45 -1.73
CA MET A 555 15.42 28.05 -2.70
C MET A 555 16.68 27.21 -2.96
N VAL A 556 17.13 26.39 -2.01
CA VAL A 556 18.30 25.49 -2.22
C VAL A 556 18.07 24.57 -3.42
N ASN A 557 16.88 23.97 -3.50
CA ASN A 557 16.50 23.08 -4.60
C ASN A 557 15.25 23.60 -5.32
N TRP A 558 15.26 24.89 -5.68
CA TRP A 558 14.10 25.59 -6.25
C TRP A 558 13.51 24.88 -7.47
N HIS A 559 14.34 24.30 -8.33
CA HIS A 559 13.93 23.61 -9.55
C HIS A 559 13.12 22.34 -9.23
N ILE A 560 13.61 21.48 -8.34
CA ILE A 560 12.91 20.27 -7.89
C ILE A 560 11.62 20.64 -7.17
N ASN A 561 11.67 21.62 -6.27
CA ASN A 561 10.50 22.04 -5.52
C ASN A 561 9.42 22.63 -6.44
N THR A 562 9.81 23.46 -7.41
CA THR A 562 8.87 24.05 -8.39
C THR A 562 8.25 22.98 -9.28
N MET A 563 9.01 21.98 -9.72
CA MET A 563 8.45 20.85 -10.47
C MET A 563 7.42 20.07 -9.64
N ASN A 564 7.68 19.86 -8.35
CA ASN A 564 6.70 19.21 -7.46
C ASN A 564 5.48 20.11 -7.20
N VAL A 565 5.63 21.44 -7.17
CA VAL A 565 4.49 22.36 -7.09
C VAL A 565 3.61 22.24 -8.33
N ILE A 566 4.20 22.21 -9.53
CA ILE A 566 3.47 22.01 -10.78
C ILE A 566 2.76 20.65 -10.77
N TYR A 567 3.45 19.60 -10.30
CA TYR A 567 2.87 18.26 -10.19
C TYR A 567 1.70 18.21 -9.19
N PHE A 568 1.83 18.88 -8.04
CA PHE A 568 0.77 19.05 -7.05
C PHE A 568 -0.45 19.77 -7.64
N LEU A 569 -0.24 20.90 -8.32
CA LEU A 569 -1.31 21.65 -8.97
C LEU A 569 -1.98 20.84 -10.08
N GLY A 570 -1.19 20.09 -10.87
CA GLY A 570 -1.71 19.15 -11.87
C GLY A 570 -2.60 18.08 -11.24
N GLY A 571 -2.19 17.50 -10.11
CA GLY A 571 -3.00 16.55 -9.35
C GLY A 571 -4.33 17.15 -8.89
N LEU A 572 -4.32 18.38 -8.36
CA LEU A 572 -5.55 19.08 -7.97
C LEU A 572 -6.47 19.38 -9.15
N VAL A 573 -5.91 19.81 -10.28
CA VAL A 573 -6.67 20.08 -11.51
C VAL A 573 -7.31 18.80 -12.03
N CYS A 574 -6.58 17.68 -12.08
CA CYS A 574 -7.14 16.38 -12.44
C CYS A 574 -8.21 15.91 -11.45
N SER A 575 -8.04 16.15 -10.15
CA SER A 575 -9.04 15.81 -9.13
C SER A 575 -10.33 16.62 -9.31
N GLY A 576 -10.22 17.93 -9.55
CA GLY A 576 -11.36 18.81 -9.82
C GLY A 576 -12.11 18.43 -11.10
N MET A 577 -11.40 18.27 -12.22
CA MET A 577 -11.99 17.86 -13.49
C MET A 577 -12.60 16.46 -13.41
N GLY A 578 -11.95 15.53 -12.71
CA GLY A 578 -12.45 14.17 -12.54
C GLY A 578 -13.71 14.11 -11.70
N THR A 579 -13.75 14.88 -10.61
CA THR A 579 -14.95 14.99 -9.77
C THR A 579 -16.11 15.58 -10.56
N TRP A 580 -15.86 16.65 -11.34
CA TRP A 580 -16.88 17.23 -12.22
C TRP A 580 -17.40 16.23 -13.26
N ALA A 581 -16.51 15.54 -13.98
CA ALA A 581 -16.91 14.57 -15.01
C ALA A 581 -17.70 13.37 -14.43
N ALA A 582 -17.33 12.91 -13.23
CA ALA A 582 -18.06 11.85 -12.54
C ALA A 582 -19.47 12.31 -12.12
N ILE A 583 -19.62 13.55 -11.66
CA ILE A 583 -20.93 14.14 -11.31
C ILE A 583 -21.80 14.28 -12.56
N GLU A 584 -21.28 14.83 -13.66
CA GLU A 584 -22.01 14.93 -14.93
C GLU A 584 -22.41 13.56 -15.47
N GLY A 585 -21.52 12.57 -15.37
CA GLY A 585 -21.83 11.18 -15.73
C GLY A 585 -22.97 10.60 -14.89
N LEU A 586 -22.96 10.83 -13.56
CA LEU A 586 -24.04 10.41 -12.67
C LEU A 586 -25.37 11.10 -13.02
N ILE A 587 -25.35 12.42 -13.29
CA ILE A 587 -26.54 13.17 -13.70
C ILE A 587 -27.11 12.63 -15.01
N ALA A 588 -26.25 12.35 -16.00
CA ALA A 588 -26.68 11.81 -17.29
C ALA A 588 -27.27 10.40 -17.15
N VAL A 589 -26.65 9.55 -16.33
CA VAL A 589 -27.08 8.15 -16.16
C VAL A 589 -28.35 8.01 -15.31
N PHE A 590 -28.57 8.88 -14.33
CA PHE A 590 -29.80 8.90 -13.52
C PHE A 590 -30.88 9.86 -14.06
N GLY A 591 -30.57 10.62 -15.11
CA GLY A 591 -31.49 11.58 -15.74
C GLY A 591 -32.58 10.92 -16.61
N PRO A 592 -33.48 11.72 -17.21
CA PRO A 592 -34.55 11.23 -18.07
C PRO A 592 -34.00 10.45 -19.29
N GLY A 593 -34.31 9.15 -19.38
CA GLY A 593 -33.81 8.27 -20.45
C GLY A 593 -32.52 7.50 -20.11
N GLY A 594 -32.00 7.63 -18.88
CA GLY A 594 -30.85 6.89 -18.36
C GLY A 594 -31.17 5.46 -17.88
N THR A 595 -30.25 4.84 -17.12
CA THR A 595 -30.36 3.43 -16.69
C THR A 595 -31.42 3.22 -15.59
N VAL A 596 -32.06 2.05 -15.61
CA VAL A 596 -33.26 1.69 -14.81
C VAL A 596 -32.95 1.31 -13.34
N ALA A 597 -31.68 1.34 -12.91
CA ALA A 597 -31.32 0.84 -11.58
C ALA A 597 -31.74 1.83 -10.49
N THR A 598 -32.80 1.46 -9.75
CA THR A 598 -33.27 2.20 -8.58
C THR A 598 -32.48 1.83 -7.33
N SER A 599 -32.32 2.79 -6.41
CA SER A 599 -31.71 2.53 -5.10
C SER A 599 -32.42 1.37 -4.40
N PHE A 600 -31.65 0.43 -3.84
CA PHE A 600 -32.19 -0.78 -3.20
C PHE A 600 -33.06 -1.68 -4.10
N GLY A 601 -32.88 -1.61 -5.43
CA GLY A 601 -33.64 -2.40 -6.41
C GLY A 601 -33.13 -3.83 -6.64
N CYS A 602 -34.01 -4.72 -7.10
CA CYS A 602 -33.63 -6.11 -7.40
C CYS A 602 -32.99 -6.32 -8.77
N ALA A 603 -33.18 -5.39 -9.71
CA ALA A 603 -32.48 -5.43 -10.98
C ALA A 603 -31.01 -5.05 -10.76
N ALA A 604 -30.09 -5.89 -11.23
CA ALA A 604 -28.69 -5.54 -11.18
C ALA A 604 -28.44 -4.36 -12.13
N PRO A 605 -27.76 -3.27 -11.69
CA PRO A 605 -27.11 -2.37 -12.62
C PRO A 605 -26.05 -3.22 -13.31
N VAL A 606 -26.23 -3.60 -14.57
CA VAL A 606 -25.27 -4.51 -15.21
C VAL A 606 -23.95 -3.80 -15.47
#